data_AF-A0A5D2K3L9-F1
#
_entry.id   AF-A0A5D2K3L9-F1
#
_cell.length_a   1.000
_cell.length_b   1.000
_cell.length_c   1.000
_cell.angle_alpha   90.00
_cell.angle_beta   90.00
_cell.angle_gamma   90.00
#
_symmetry.space_group_name_H-M   'P 1'
#
loop_
_entity.id
_entity.type
_entity.pdbx_description
1 polymer ?
#
loop_
_entity_poly.entity_id
_entity_poly.type
_entity_poly.pdbx_seq_one_letter_code
_entity_poly.pdbx_strand_id
1 'polypeptide(L)'
;MEAAKQLVSERGLAVKQLKDAKASKADTGASVVELNKAKESLLKLDERSNLKPGIPQKDGKIDYTQDFFAPEQSHTSRHLAEFWMVEPEIAFADLQDDMNCAEAYVKYMCKWLLEKWLDDMEFMAKSYDKGCINRLKMVASTNTNLSITLYLTSWMIFK
;
A
#
# COMPACT_ATOMS: atom_id res chain seq x y z
N MET A 1 6.20 -12.28 5.42
CA MET A 1 6.71 -12.99 6.64
C MET A 1 8.14 -13.50 6.49
N GLU A 2 8.48 -14.30 5.49
CA GLU A 2 9.84 -14.88 5.39
C GLU A 2 10.96 -13.85 5.21
N ALA A 3 10.77 -12.84 4.35
CA ALA A 3 11.73 -11.75 4.21
C ALA A 3 11.97 -10.97 5.52
N ALA A 4 10.92 -10.80 6.34
CA ALA A 4 11.00 -10.16 7.65
C ALA A 4 11.89 -10.97 8.62
N LYS A 5 11.65 -12.29 8.68
CA LYS A 5 12.42 -13.21 9.52
C LYS A 5 13.88 -13.24 9.11
N GLN A 6 14.14 -13.24 7.81
CA GLN A 6 15.48 -13.19 7.27
C GLN A 6 16.19 -11.89 7.65
N LEU A 7 15.52 -10.74 7.54
CA LEU A 7 16.07 -9.44 7.96
C LEU A 7 16.44 -9.44 9.45
N VAL A 8 15.58 -9.95 10.33
CA VAL A 8 15.88 -10.06 11.78
C VAL A 8 17.09 -10.96 12.03
N SER A 9 17.20 -12.08 11.30
CA SER A 9 18.33 -13.00 11.38
C SER A 9 19.64 -12.32 10.94
N GLU A 10 19.64 -11.65 9.80
CA GLU A 10 20.80 -10.92 9.26
C GLU A 10 21.29 -9.83 10.21
N ARG A 11 20.36 -9.02 10.76
CA ARG A 11 20.69 -7.98 11.76
C ARG A 11 21.19 -8.59 13.07
N GLY A 12 20.67 -9.75 13.46
CA GLY A 12 21.14 -10.51 14.61
C GLY A 12 22.58 -11.00 14.45
N LEU A 13 22.91 -11.51 13.26
CA LEU A 13 24.27 -11.93 12.91
C LEU A 13 25.25 -10.75 12.88
N ALA A 14 24.84 -9.59 12.34
CA ALA A 14 25.65 -8.37 12.32
C ALA A 14 26.02 -7.90 13.74
N VAL A 15 25.05 -7.91 14.67
CA VAL A 15 25.32 -7.57 16.09
C VAL A 15 26.28 -8.57 16.73
N LYS A 16 26.17 -9.87 16.40
CA LYS A 16 27.08 -10.90 16.92
C LYS A 16 28.51 -10.67 16.42
N GLN A 17 28.68 -10.42 15.12
CA GLN A 17 29.99 -10.14 14.51
C GLN A 17 30.65 -8.89 15.11
N LEU A 18 29.89 -7.83 15.36
CA LEU A 18 30.42 -6.60 15.97
C LEU A 18 30.87 -6.81 17.42
N LYS A 19 30.16 -7.66 18.17
CA LYS A 19 30.55 -8.07 19.53
C LYS A 19 31.81 -8.93 19.52
N ASP A 20 31.90 -9.89 18.60
CA ASP A 20 33.06 -10.78 18.44
C ASP A 20 34.31 -9.98 17.99
N ALA A 21 34.13 -8.95 17.16
CA ALA A 21 35.19 -8.05 16.70
C ALA A 21 35.63 -6.99 17.73
N LYS A 22 35.01 -6.95 18.94
CA LYS A 22 35.24 -5.91 19.96
C LYS A 22 35.09 -4.48 19.40
N ALA A 23 34.09 -4.27 18.54
CA ALA A 23 33.79 -2.97 17.97
C ALA A 23 33.43 -1.92 19.06
N SER A 24 33.43 -0.65 18.68
CA SER A 24 33.05 0.44 19.58
C SER A 24 31.66 0.20 20.19
N LYS A 25 31.48 0.61 21.46
CA LYS A 25 30.19 0.58 22.16
C LYS A 25 29.12 1.37 21.40
N ALA A 26 29.52 2.42 20.67
CA ALA A 26 28.63 3.21 19.82
C ALA A 26 28.11 2.42 18.62
N ASP A 27 29.00 1.75 17.86
CA ASP A 27 28.64 0.98 16.66
C ASP A 27 27.79 -0.25 16.99
N THR A 28 28.11 -0.90 18.11
CA THR A 28 27.31 -2.00 18.66
C THR A 28 25.93 -1.49 19.10
N GLY A 29 25.85 -0.31 19.73
CA GLY A 29 24.60 0.33 20.14
C GLY A 29 23.70 0.67 18.96
N ALA A 30 24.23 1.31 17.92
CA ALA A 30 23.48 1.64 16.70
C ALA A 30 22.90 0.38 16.02
N SER A 31 23.70 -0.69 15.92
CA SER A 31 23.25 -1.95 15.32
C SER A 31 22.17 -2.67 16.14
N VAL A 32 22.21 -2.55 17.47
CA VAL A 32 21.16 -3.07 18.36
C VAL A 32 19.85 -2.29 18.19
N VAL A 33 19.90 -0.97 17.98
CA VAL A 33 18.71 -0.16 17.68
C VAL A 33 18.04 -0.63 16.40
N GLU A 34 18.81 -0.83 15.33
CA GLU A 34 18.29 -1.33 14.05
C GLU A 34 17.72 -2.75 14.15
N LEU A 35 18.35 -3.63 14.92
CA LEU A 35 17.81 -4.96 15.22
C LEU A 35 16.47 -4.88 15.97
N ASN A 36 16.34 -3.98 16.95
CA ASN A 36 15.10 -3.82 17.70
C ASN A 36 13.96 -3.28 16.82
N LYS A 37 14.24 -2.32 15.94
CA LYS A 37 13.26 -1.85 14.93
C LYS A 37 12.78 -3.01 14.04
N ALA A 38 13.71 -3.81 13.51
CA ALA A 38 13.36 -4.95 12.66
C ALA A 38 12.50 -5.99 13.40
N LYS A 39 12.78 -6.23 14.69
CA LYS A 39 11.96 -7.12 15.54
C LYS A 39 10.56 -6.58 15.78
N GLU A 40 10.43 -5.28 16.05
CA GLU A 40 9.14 -4.63 16.24
C GLU A 40 8.30 -4.71 14.95
N SER A 41 8.92 -4.46 13.79
CA SER A 41 8.25 -4.61 12.49
C SER A 41 7.80 -6.04 12.21
N LEU A 42 8.60 -7.05 12.61
CA LEU A 42 8.22 -8.45 12.47
C LEU A 42 7.04 -8.83 13.36
N LEU A 43 7.02 -8.33 14.61
CA LEU A 43 5.93 -8.57 15.54
C LEU A 43 4.62 -7.97 15.03
N LYS A 44 4.66 -6.71 14.56
CA LYS A 44 3.50 -6.07 13.93
C LYS A 44 2.99 -6.88 12.74
N LEU A 45 3.88 -7.43 11.91
CA LEU A 45 3.51 -8.23 10.75
C LEU A 45 2.89 -9.59 11.13
N ASP A 46 3.35 -10.20 12.23
CA ASP A 46 2.78 -11.45 12.75
C ASP A 46 1.37 -11.23 13.30
N GLU A 47 1.18 -10.16 14.09
CA GLU A 47 -0.14 -9.71 14.55
C GLU A 47 -1.06 -9.45 13.37
N ARG A 48 -0.55 -8.74 12.35
CA ARG A 48 -1.23 -8.45 11.09
C ARG A 48 -1.69 -9.72 10.37
N SER A 49 -0.77 -10.68 10.20
CA SER A 49 -1.06 -11.93 9.50
C SER A 49 -2.13 -12.80 10.15
N ASN A 50 -2.42 -12.58 11.45
CA ASN A 50 -3.43 -13.32 12.20
C ASN A 50 -4.80 -12.63 12.21
N LEU A 51 -4.93 -11.46 11.59
CA LEU A 51 -6.21 -10.75 11.51
C LEU A 51 -7.18 -11.51 10.59
N LYS A 52 -8.41 -11.66 11.06
CA LYS A 52 -9.50 -12.28 10.30
C LYS A 52 -10.25 -11.19 9.53
N PRO A 53 -10.70 -11.45 8.29
CA PRO A 53 -11.54 -10.51 7.55
C PRO A 53 -12.78 -10.11 8.35
N GLY A 54 -13.22 -8.85 8.23
CA GLY A 54 -14.43 -8.31 8.86
C GLY A 54 -14.17 -7.58 10.20
N ILE A 55 -15.20 -6.91 10.74
CA ILE A 55 -15.07 -6.09 11.96
C ILE A 55 -15.27 -6.99 13.19
N PRO A 56 -14.27 -7.13 14.08
CA PRO A 56 -14.45 -7.92 15.30
C PRO A 56 -15.43 -7.24 16.26
N GLN A 57 -16.50 -7.93 16.63
CA GLN A 57 -17.41 -7.48 17.69
C GLN A 57 -16.94 -8.01 19.06
N LYS A 58 -17.35 -7.32 20.14
CA LYS A 58 -16.99 -7.69 21.53
C LYS A 58 -17.46 -9.09 21.95
N ASP A 59 -18.43 -9.66 21.23
CA ASP A 59 -18.97 -11.00 21.45
C ASP A 59 -18.18 -12.10 20.71
N GLY A 60 -17.11 -11.72 20.00
CA GLY A 60 -16.27 -12.63 19.22
C GLY A 60 -16.86 -13.00 17.85
N LYS A 61 -18.00 -12.43 17.47
CA LYS A 61 -18.53 -12.55 16.11
C LYS A 61 -17.85 -11.55 15.19
N ILE A 62 -17.80 -11.92 13.91
CA ILE A 62 -17.30 -11.06 12.84
C ILE A 62 -18.50 -10.43 12.16
N ASP A 63 -18.50 -9.11 12.09
CA ASP A 63 -19.52 -8.33 11.39
C ASP A 63 -19.06 -8.02 9.97
N TYR A 64 -19.90 -8.43 9.01
CA TYR A 64 -19.72 -8.18 7.57
C TYR A 64 -20.72 -7.14 7.03
N THR A 65 -21.58 -6.56 7.89
CA THR A 65 -22.60 -5.59 7.44
C THR A 65 -21.99 -4.27 6.94
N GLN A 66 -20.74 -3.99 7.32
CA GLN A 66 -19.93 -2.88 6.80
C GLN A 66 -18.80 -3.38 5.89
N ASP A 67 -18.89 -4.61 5.41
CA ASP A 67 -17.95 -5.10 4.40
C ASP A 67 -18.20 -4.37 3.07
N PHE A 68 -17.17 -4.28 2.25
CA PHE A 68 -17.16 -3.51 1.02
C PHE A 68 -18.20 -4.00 -0.01
N PHE A 69 -18.53 -5.29 0.02
CA PHE A 69 -19.58 -5.90 -0.81
C PHE A 69 -20.95 -5.91 -0.14
N ALA A 70 -21.07 -5.36 1.07
CA ALA A 70 -22.37 -5.23 1.71
C ALA A 70 -23.28 -4.40 0.79
N PRO A 71 -24.50 -4.89 0.47
CA PRO A 71 -25.35 -4.26 -0.52
C PRO A 71 -25.85 -2.90 -0.01
N GLU A 72 -25.15 -1.83 -0.41
CA GLU A 72 -25.66 -0.47 -0.28
C GLU A 72 -26.63 -0.22 -1.45
N GLN A 73 -27.90 0.02 -1.16
CA GLN A 73 -28.91 0.35 -2.17
C GLN A 73 -28.69 1.77 -2.69
N SER A 74 -27.67 1.94 -3.52
CA SER A 74 -27.27 3.23 -4.07
C SER A 74 -27.41 3.21 -5.59
N HIS A 75 -28.57 3.65 -6.09
CA HIS A 75 -28.89 3.66 -7.53
C HIS A 75 -28.38 4.94 -8.22
N THR A 76 -27.09 5.21 -8.11
CA THR A 76 -26.45 6.31 -8.87
C THR A 76 -25.61 5.76 -10.01
N SER A 77 -25.34 6.56 -11.04
CA SER A 77 -24.48 6.16 -12.16
C SER A 77 -23.02 5.89 -11.77
N ARG A 78 -22.63 6.12 -10.51
CA ARG A 78 -21.27 5.95 -9.99
C ARG A 78 -21.11 4.73 -9.08
N HIS A 79 -22.19 4.05 -8.69
CA HIS A 79 -22.14 2.86 -7.86
C HIS A 79 -22.53 1.64 -8.68
N LEU A 80 -21.63 0.66 -8.74
CA LEU A 80 -21.84 -0.61 -9.41
C LEU A 80 -22.09 -1.69 -8.35
N ALA A 81 -23.00 -2.62 -8.64
CA ALA A 81 -23.25 -3.77 -7.76
C ALA A 81 -22.02 -4.69 -7.64
N GLU A 82 -21.19 -4.73 -8.69
CA GLU A 82 -19.96 -5.52 -8.76
C GLU A 82 -18.89 -4.72 -9.51
N PHE A 83 -17.66 -4.75 -9.00
CA PHE A 83 -16.50 -4.17 -9.65
C PHE A 83 -15.21 -4.82 -9.15
N TRP A 84 -14.12 -4.54 -9.86
CA TRP A 84 -12.81 -5.09 -9.58
C TRP A 84 -11.98 -4.06 -8.84
N MET A 85 -11.38 -4.49 -7.74
CA MET A 85 -10.43 -3.69 -6.98
C MET A 85 -9.05 -4.33 -7.05
N VAL A 86 -8.03 -3.49 -7.13
CA VAL A 86 -6.65 -3.88 -6.87
C VAL A 86 -6.28 -3.31 -5.49
N GLU A 87 -6.05 -4.18 -4.52
CA GLU A 87 -5.58 -3.83 -3.17
C GLU A 87 -4.08 -4.18 -3.06
N PRO A 88 -3.17 -3.25 -3.39
CA PRO A 88 -1.75 -3.48 -3.16
C PRO A 88 -1.43 -3.35 -1.65
N GLU A 89 -0.63 -4.27 -1.13
CA GLU A 89 -0.09 -4.21 0.23
C GLU A 89 1.44 -4.12 0.18
N ILE A 90 2.02 -3.16 0.91
CA ILE A 90 3.46 -2.93 0.97
C ILE A 90 3.93 -3.18 2.40
N ALA A 91 4.80 -4.16 2.59
CA ALA A 91 5.38 -4.44 3.90
C ALA A 91 6.47 -3.41 4.25
N PHE A 92 6.57 -3.05 5.54
CA PHE A 92 7.58 -2.13 6.07
C PHE A 92 7.52 -0.69 5.54
N ALA A 93 6.43 -0.33 4.87
CA ALA A 93 6.13 1.01 4.42
C ALA A 93 5.42 1.81 5.51
N ASP A 94 5.73 3.09 5.62
CA ASP A 94 4.88 4.03 6.35
C ASP A 94 3.82 4.66 5.42
N LEU A 95 3.01 5.56 5.97
CA LEU A 95 1.96 6.24 5.20
C LEU A 95 2.54 7.07 4.03
N GLN A 96 3.72 7.65 4.20
CA GLN A 96 4.36 8.45 3.16
C GLN A 96 4.84 7.56 2.02
N ASP A 97 5.38 6.39 2.32
CA ASP A 97 5.74 5.38 1.32
C ASP A 97 4.52 4.90 0.51
N ASP A 98 3.40 4.65 1.19
CA ASP A 98 2.15 4.23 0.53
C ASP A 98 1.61 5.34 -0.40
N MET A 99 1.57 6.58 0.08
CA MET A 99 1.18 7.74 -0.73
C MET A 99 2.09 7.91 -1.96
N ASN A 100 3.40 7.77 -1.79
CA ASN A 100 4.37 7.86 -2.88
C ASN A 100 4.17 6.73 -3.91
N CYS A 101 3.90 5.51 -3.44
CA CYS A 101 3.65 4.36 -4.30
C CYS A 101 2.35 4.54 -5.09
N ALA A 102 1.26 4.96 -4.43
CA ALA A 102 -0.02 5.22 -5.08
C ALA A 102 0.12 6.29 -6.18
N GLU A 103 0.84 7.37 -5.89
CA GLU A 103 1.11 8.43 -6.88
C GLU A 103 1.95 7.92 -8.07
N ALA A 104 3.03 7.21 -7.79
CA ALA A 104 3.89 6.65 -8.84
C ALA A 104 3.10 5.68 -9.73
N TYR A 105 2.25 4.85 -9.14
CA TYR A 105 1.40 3.90 -9.86
C TYR A 105 0.43 4.61 -10.79
N VAL A 106 -0.32 5.62 -10.32
CA VAL A 106 -1.27 6.36 -11.16
C VAL A 106 -0.56 7.06 -12.32
N LYS A 107 0.57 7.73 -12.07
CA LYS A 107 1.36 8.39 -13.13
C LYS A 107 1.87 7.38 -14.17
N TYR A 108 2.38 6.25 -13.70
CA TYR A 108 2.84 5.16 -14.57
C TYR A 108 1.71 4.65 -15.45
N MET A 109 0.54 4.36 -14.88
CA MET A 109 -0.63 3.88 -15.64
C MET A 109 -1.09 4.89 -16.69
N CYS A 110 -1.15 6.18 -16.36
CA CYS A 110 -1.49 7.23 -17.33
C CYS A 110 -0.48 7.29 -18.48
N LYS A 111 0.81 7.21 -18.18
CA LYS A 111 1.88 7.20 -19.19
C LYS A 111 1.80 5.95 -20.06
N TRP A 112 1.67 4.78 -19.43
CA TRP A 112 1.60 3.49 -20.12
C TRP A 112 0.39 3.41 -21.06
N LEU A 113 -0.78 3.90 -20.64
CA LEU A 113 -1.98 3.97 -21.47
C LEU A 113 -1.74 4.85 -22.71
N LEU A 114 -1.14 6.03 -22.55
CA LEU A 114 -0.81 6.93 -23.66
C LEU A 114 0.25 6.36 -24.60
N GLU A 115 1.17 5.52 -24.12
CA GLU A 115 2.24 4.92 -24.93
C GLU A 115 1.80 3.66 -25.67
N LYS A 116 0.90 2.86 -25.08
CA LYS A 116 0.51 1.55 -25.61
C LYS A 116 -0.84 1.53 -26.30
N TRP A 117 -1.75 2.44 -25.93
CA TRP A 117 -3.15 2.41 -26.33
C TRP A 117 -3.65 3.79 -26.76
N LEU A 118 -2.79 4.56 -27.45
CA LEU A 118 -3.15 5.91 -27.90
C LEU A 118 -4.35 5.89 -28.86
N ASP A 119 -4.41 4.92 -29.78
CA ASP A 119 -5.49 4.80 -30.77
C ASP A 119 -6.87 4.65 -30.10
N ASP A 120 -6.96 3.81 -29.07
CA ASP A 120 -8.19 3.65 -28.26
C ASP A 120 -8.54 4.95 -27.53
N MET A 121 -7.52 5.66 -27.04
CA MET A 121 -7.74 6.94 -26.38
C MET A 121 -8.20 8.03 -27.35
N GLU A 122 -7.72 8.04 -28.59
CA GLU A 122 -8.20 8.95 -29.64
C GLU A 122 -9.65 8.65 -30.03
N PHE A 123 -10.02 7.37 -30.10
CA PHE A 123 -11.40 6.96 -30.27
C PHE A 123 -12.29 7.47 -29.12
N MET A 124 -11.85 7.30 -27.87
CA MET A 124 -12.56 7.80 -26.69
C MET A 124 -12.68 9.33 -26.69
N ALA A 125 -11.62 10.03 -27.10
CA ALA A 125 -11.61 11.48 -27.19
C ALA A 125 -12.60 12.00 -28.24
N LYS A 126 -12.73 11.29 -29.36
CA LYS A 126 -13.68 11.64 -30.42
C LYS A 126 -15.12 11.36 -30.03
N SER A 127 -15.38 10.25 -29.36
CA SER A 127 -16.73 9.72 -29.15
C SER A 127 -17.40 10.19 -27.86
N TYR A 128 -16.62 10.41 -26.79
CA TYR A 128 -17.17 10.65 -25.46
C TYR A 128 -16.61 11.90 -24.79
N ASP A 129 -15.28 12.07 -24.76
CA ASP A 129 -14.66 13.16 -24.02
C ASP A 129 -13.39 13.70 -24.68
N LYS A 130 -13.54 14.81 -25.40
CA LYS A 130 -12.47 15.50 -26.12
C LYS A 130 -11.28 15.92 -25.25
N GLY A 131 -11.47 16.04 -23.94
CA GLY A 131 -10.44 16.45 -22.99
C GLY A 131 -9.67 15.31 -22.31
N CYS A 132 -10.06 14.05 -22.53
CA CYS A 132 -9.53 12.93 -21.75
C CYS A 132 -8.01 12.75 -21.90
N ILE A 133 -7.49 12.83 -23.12
CA ILE A 133 -6.04 12.71 -23.41
C ILE A 133 -5.26 13.83 -22.71
N ASN A 134 -5.78 15.06 -22.73
CA ASN A 134 -5.10 16.19 -22.10
C ASN A 134 -5.01 16.03 -20.59
N ARG A 135 -6.06 15.50 -19.95
CA ARG A 135 -6.03 15.21 -18.51
C ARG A 135 -5.06 14.09 -18.17
N LEU A 136 -5.00 13.02 -18.98
CA LEU A 136 -4.02 11.95 -18.80
C LEU A 136 -2.58 12.47 -18.92
N LYS A 137 -2.30 13.30 -19.94
CA LYS A 137 -1.00 13.94 -20.13
C LYS A 137 -0.65 14.84 -18.94
N MET A 138 -1.61 15.64 -18.48
CA MET A 138 -1.44 16.49 -17.30
C MET A 138 -1.01 15.65 -16.10
N VAL A 139 -1.80 14.63 -15.72
CA VAL A 139 -1.50 13.76 -14.56
C VAL A 139 -0.14 13.07 -14.70
N ALA A 140 0.19 12.55 -15.89
CA ALA A 140 1.46 11.87 -16.14
C ALA A 140 2.68 12.81 -16.04
N SER A 141 2.50 14.11 -16.33
CA SER A 141 3.57 15.12 -16.32
C SER A 141 3.68 15.91 -15.01
N THR A 142 2.74 15.75 -14.09
CA THR A 142 2.70 16.51 -12.84
C THR A 142 3.93 16.18 -11.97
N ASN A 143 4.69 17.20 -11.60
CA ASN A 143 5.87 17.08 -10.72
C ASN A 143 5.54 17.30 -9.22
N THR A 144 4.33 17.74 -8.89
CA THR A 144 3.87 17.95 -7.51
C THR A 144 3.20 16.69 -6.97
N ASN A 145 3.26 16.52 -5.64
CA ASN A 145 2.53 15.46 -4.96
C ASN A 145 1.04 15.57 -5.31
N LEU A 146 0.49 14.50 -5.87
CA LEU A 146 -0.95 14.41 -6.12
C LEU A 146 -1.64 14.29 -4.76
N SER A 147 -2.61 15.15 -4.49
CA SER A 147 -3.48 15.00 -3.34
C SER A 147 -4.40 13.79 -3.58
N ILE A 148 -3.92 12.61 -3.21
CA ILE A 148 -4.68 11.37 -3.26
C ILE A 148 -5.40 11.23 -1.93
N THR A 149 -6.73 11.32 -1.96
CA THR A 149 -7.55 10.96 -0.81
C THR A 149 -7.54 9.44 -0.72
N LEU A 150 -6.66 8.90 0.11
CA LEU A 150 -6.75 7.52 0.54
C LEU A 150 -7.95 7.43 1.48
N TYR A 151 -9.04 6.82 1.00
CA TYR A 151 -10.07 6.34 1.91
C TYR A 151 -9.45 5.17 2.67
N LEU A 152 -8.86 5.48 3.82
CA LEU A 152 -8.61 4.50 4.87
C LEU A 152 -9.98 4.04 5.36
N THR A 153 -10.64 3.19 4.60
CA THR A 153 -11.70 2.36 5.17
C THR A 153 -11.03 1.55 6.27
N SER A 154 -11.76 1.27 7.35
CA SER A 154 -11.26 0.61 8.57
C SER A 154 -10.40 -0.64 8.27
N TRP A 155 -10.57 -1.25 7.10
CA TRP A 155 -9.73 -2.31 6.54
C TRP A 155 -8.22 -2.05 6.49
N MET A 156 -7.73 -0.84 6.21
CA MET A 156 -6.29 -0.56 6.21
C MET A 156 -5.68 -0.47 7.63
N ILE A 157 -6.53 -0.28 8.65
CA ILE A 157 -6.12 -0.24 10.07
C ILE A 157 -6.30 -1.63 10.74
N PHE A 158 -7.08 -2.53 10.14
CA PHE A 158 -7.47 -3.82 10.74
C PHE A 158 -7.17 -5.07 9.89
N LYS A 159 -6.38 -4.96 8.84
CA LYS A 159 -5.68 -6.12 8.27
C LYS A 159 -4.28 -6.19 8.79
#